data_AF-A0A1B6D0H8-F1
#
_entry.id   AF-A0A1B6D0H8-F1
#
_cell.length_a   1.000
_cell.length_b   1.000
_cell.length_c   1.000
_cell.angle_alpha   90.00
_cell.angle_beta   90.00
_cell.angle_gamma   90.00
#
_symmetry.space_group_name_H-M   'P 1'
#
loop_
_entity.id
_entity.type
_entity.pdbx_description
1 polymer ?
#
loop_
_entity_poly.entity_id
_entity_poly.type
_entity_poly.pdbx_seq_one_letter_code
_entity_poly.pdbx_strand_id
1 'polypeptide(L)'
;MEVMNKLNYARFNFYLHHFKRQMATKPKLIAELDQEVYKNIEDNGMRPRKHPGRFKFPSNKLPDNVVNAVQSIVKDYPIKKLVEDANLLERFLNGRYPPGEDEEIKEKKAIIKQKVKSKYNLDTANMTEDQKEHFRKVINNQVTTILHQQIYNWKRLDFNEYFCLVYFFGRAAPNYAVISRVFNEISIRHPDFKPKTLFDFGSGIGTVSWVAKNLWNDTIKEFFCVDSSSDMNNFASLILREGKTDTPVPSNVYYRQFLPSQHRPYDMVVSAFSLFELPSSHSRLETLLNLWNKTQEYLIVIEQGTAPGYKLVVEARDFILSLKDKDGNATGYVFAPCSHDKECPSVSINETCNFVVSYFDLELGQREGVKKEIYSYVVLKKGVRSSYDYQWPRIVKPVLKKSKHAICRMCTKEGKHQEIIFTASKHGKIPYKCARSSDWGDLLPINITNVDSTDGAT
;
A
#
# COMPACT_ATOMS: atom_id res chain seq x y z
N MET A 1 -6.19 67.45 -25.35
CA MET A 1 -6.04 67.31 -26.82
C MET A 1 -4.76 68.04 -27.17
N GLU A 2 -3.64 67.39 -26.88
CA GLU A 2 -2.31 67.96 -27.04
C GLU A 2 -1.34 66.84 -27.35
N VAL A 3 -0.45 67.16 -28.27
CA VAL A 3 0.51 66.35 -28.99
C VAL A 3 1.70 66.04 -28.08
N MET A 4 2.23 64.81 -28.07
CA MET A 4 3.68 64.62 -28.22
C MET A 4 4.08 63.18 -28.54
N ASN A 5 5.11 63.15 -29.40
CA ASN A 5 5.57 62.05 -30.23
C ASN A 5 6.48 61.05 -29.50
N LYS A 6 6.40 59.81 -30.01
CA LYS A 6 7.44 58.77 -30.19
C LYS A 6 8.85 59.10 -29.69
N LEU A 7 9.34 58.26 -28.77
CA LEU A 7 10.76 58.11 -28.47
C LEU A 7 11.17 56.63 -28.36
N ASN A 8 12.06 56.24 -29.28
CA ASN A 8 13.25 55.40 -29.13
C ASN A 8 13.13 53.91 -28.74
N TYR A 9 13.12 53.10 -29.81
CA TYR A 9 13.90 51.87 -29.91
C TYR A 9 15.40 52.13 -29.64
N ALA A 10 16.09 51.13 -29.06
CA ALA A 10 17.54 51.03 -28.83
C ALA A 10 18.11 51.69 -27.56
N ARG A 11 18.02 50.97 -26.44
CA ARG A 11 19.08 50.80 -25.42
C ARG A 11 18.58 49.95 -24.26
N PHE A 12 18.63 48.62 -24.41
CA PHE A 12 18.52 47.73 -23.25
C PHE A 12 19.24 46.42 -23.56
N ASN A 13 20.54 46.39 -23.30
CA ASN A 13 21.34 45.16 -23.10
C ASN A 13 22.77 45.58 -22.81
N PHE A 14 23.11 45.80 -21.53
CA PHE A 14 24.44 45.53 -20.98
C PHE A 14 24.41 45.79 -19.46
N TYR A 15 23.94 44.79 -18.70
CA TYR A 15 24.41 44.58 -17.33
C TYR A 15 24.49 43.08 -17.10
N LEU A 16 25.71 42.57 -17.26
CA LEU A 16 26.14 41.21 -16.93
C LEU A 16 25.95 40.98 -15.43
N HIS A 17 24.82 40.39 -15.04
CA HIS A 17 24.78 39.58 -13.83
C HIS A 17 25.34 38.21 -14.18
N HIS A 18 26.62 38.00 -13.85
CA HIS A 18 27.23 36.70 -13.74
C HIS A 18 26.47 35.87 -12.68
N PHE A 19 25.36 35.25 -13.08
CA PHE A 19 24.90 34.05 -12.40
C PHE A 19 26.00 33.01 -12.58
N LYS A 20 26.89 32.89 -11.59
CA LYS A 20 27.60 31.65 -11.35
C LYS A 20 26.51 30.59 -11.20
N ARG A 21 26.25 29.85 -12.28
CA ARG A 21 25.65 28.52 -12.18
C ARG A 21 26.57 27.76 -11.25
N GLN A 22 26.21 27.65 -9.97
CA GLN A 22 26.69 26.56 -9.15
C GLN A 22 26.14 25.31 -9.83
N MET A 23 26.93 24.76 -10.77
CA MET A 23 26.76 23.40 -11.22
C MET A 23 27.04 22.56 -9.99
N ALA A 24 26.00 22.24 -9.21
CA ALA A 24 26.08 21.12 -8.31
C ALA A 24 26.28 19.90 -9.21
N THR A 25 27.52 19.44 -9.33
CA THR A 25 27.82 18.14 -9.92
C THR A 25 27.11 17.12 -9.06
N LYS A 26 25.95 16.63 -9.52
CA LYS A 26 25.33 15.48 -8.89
C LYS A 26 26.39 14.38 -8.83
N PRO A 27 26.64 13.76 -7.66
CA PRO A 27 27.61 12.68 -7.54
C PRO A 27 27.39 11.68 -8.68
N LYS A 28 28.49 11.29 -9.35
CA LYS A 28 28.40 10.33 -10.45
C LYS A 28 27.97 8.99 -9.84
N LEU A 29 26.71 8.63 -10.04
CA LEU A 29 26.19 7.32 -9.64
C LEU A 29 26.74 6.25 -10.58
N ILE A 30 27.38 5.24 -10.01
CA ILE A 30 27.75 4.02 -10.71
C ILE A 30 26.68 2.98 -10.37
N ALA A 31 26.12 2.37 -11.41
CA ALA A 31 25.11 1.31 -11.32
C ALA A 31 25.68 0.06 -11.99
N GLU A 32 26.19 -0.84 -11.17
CA GLU A 32 26.81 -2.09 -11.61
C GLU A 32 25.85 -3.24 -11.40
N LEU A 33 25.78 -4.16 -12.37
CA LEU A 33 24.97 -5.36 -12.22
C LEU A 33 25.59 -6.25 -11.14
N ASP A 34 24.72 -6.90 -10.39
CA ASP A 34 25.13 -7.97 -9.49
C ASP A 34 25.97 -9.01 -10.25
N GLN A 35 27.12 -9.39 -9.66
CA GLN A 35 28.11 -10.23 -10.32
C GLN A 35 27.58 -11.63 -10.61
N GLU A 36 26.79 -12.20 -9.70
CA GLU A 36 26.19 -13.52 -9.88
C GLU A 36 25.16 -13.49 -11.01
N VAL A 37 24.33 -12.43 -11.05
CA VAL A 37 23.37 -12.23 -12.15
C VAL A 37 24.08 -11.99 -13.48
N TYR A 38 25.17 -11.23 -13.50
CA TYR A 38 25.98 -11.00 -14.70
C TYR A 38 26.51 -12.32 -15.25
N LYS A 39 27.18 -13.11 -14.40
CA LYS A 39 27.75 -14.41 -14.74
C LYS A 39 26.69 -15.36 -15.30
N ASN A 40 25.52 -15.41 -14.65
CA ASN A 40 24.42 -16.24 -15.13
C ASN A 40 23.90 -15.85 -16.53
N ILE A 41 23.95 -14.56 -16.87
CA ILE A 41 23.51 -14.07 -18.19
C ILE A 41 24.57 -14.29 -19.26
N GLU A 42 25.82 -13.95 -18.98
CA GLU A 42 26.92 -14.03 -19.95
C GLU A 42 27.35 -15.48 -20.17
N ASP A 43 27.57 -16.24 -19.09
CA ASP A 43 28.20 -17.56 -19.14
C ASP A 43 27.16 -18.69 -19.18
N ASN A 44 26.07 -18.56 -18.42
CA ASN A 44 25.06 -19.63 -18.28
C ASN A 44 23.84 -19.45 -19.21
N GLY A 45 23.90 -18.50 -20.15
CA GLY A 45 22.88 -18.29 -21.18
C GLY A 45 21.53 -17.76 -20.66
N MET A 46 21.44 -17.27 -19.41
CA MET A 46 20.23 -16.66 -18.89
C MET A 46 19.87 -15.43 -19.73
N ARG A 47 18.63 -15.35 -20.22
CA ARG A 47 18.18 -14.15 -20.95
C ARG A 47 18.05 -12.98 -19.95
N PRO A 48 18.50 -11.76 -20.25
CA PRO A 48 18.35 -10.61 -19.34
C PRO A 48 16.93 -10.42 -18.80
N ARG A 49 15.90 -10.63 -19.64
CA ARG A 49 14.48 -10.57 -19.24
C ARG A 49 14.03 -11.62 -18.22
N LYS A 50 14.91 -12.55 -17.83
CA LYS A 50 14.69 -13.62 -16.85
C LYS A 50 15.53 -13.41 -15.58
N HIS A 51 16.15 -12.24 -15.40
CA HIS A 51 16.89 -11.93 -14.19
C HIS A 51 16.00 -12.10 -12.94
N PRO A 52 16.58 -12.52 -11.79
CA PRO A 52 15.83 -12.94 -10.60
C PRO A 52 15.00 -11.82 -9.95
N GLY A 53 15.38 -10.57 -10.16
CA GLY A 53 14.62 -9.42 -9.65
C GLY A 53 13.27 -9.16 -10.33
N ARG A 54 12.89 -9.91 -11.37
CA ARG A 54 11.57 -9.76 -12.03
C ARG A 54 10.52 -10.67 -11.42
N PHE A 55 9.44 -10.08 -10.93
CA PHE A 55 8.30 -10.80 -10.34
C PHE A 55 7.14 -10.81 -11.32
N LYS A 56 7.35 -11.43 -12.49
CA LYS A 56 6.33 -11.50 -13.54
C LYS A 56 5.08 -12.16 -12.97
N PHE A 57 3.96 -11.44 -13.04
CA PHE A 57 2.68 -11.90 -12.55
C PHE A 57 1.62 -11.72 -13.65
N PRO A 58 1.05 -12.81 -14.19
CA PRO A 58 -0.03 -12.71 -15.17
C PRO A 58 -1.31 -12.21 -14.50
N SER A 59 -2.20 -11.57 -15.28
CA SER A 59 -3.56 -11.31 -14.82
C SER A 59 -4.25 -12.65 -14.56
N ASN A 60 -4.76 -12.84 -13.34
CA ASN A 60 -5.48 -14.06 -12.97
C ASN A 60 -6.98 -13.79 -12.90
N LYS A 61 -7.77 -14.79 -13.30
CA LYS A 61 -9.21 -14.85 -13.00
C LYS A 61 -9.40 -15.32 -11.56
N LEU A 62 -10.57 -15.04 -11.00
CA LEU A 62 -10.98 -15.68 -9.74
C LEU A 62 -11.08 -17.20 -9.94
N PRO A 63 -10.85 -18.01 -8.90
CA PRO A 63 -11.03 -19.46 -8.99
C PRO A 63 -12.46 -19.83 -9.39
N ASP A 64 -12.62 -20.73 -10.35
CA ASP A 64 -13.94 -21.12 -10.88
C ASP A 64 -14.87 -21.64 -9.79
N ASN A 65 -14.35 -22.38 -8.82
CA ASN A 65 -15.14 -22.88 -7.68
C ASN A 65 -15.72 -21.74 -6.83
N VAL A 66 -15.02 -20.62 -6.68
CA VAL A 66 -15.50 -19.44 -5.96
C VAL A 66 -16.58 -18.73 -6.76
N VAL A 67 -16.39 -18.58 -8.08
CA VAL A 67 -17.39 -17.96 -8.98
C VAL A 67 -18.67 -18.79 -9.00
N ASN A 68 -18.56 -20.11 -9.16
CA ASN A 68 -19.69 -21.04 -9.17
C ASN A 68 -20.44 -21.05 -7.83
N ALA A 69 -19.71 -20.97 -6.70
CA ALA A 69 -20.32 -20.85 -5.38
C ALA A 69 -21.20 -19.60 -5.31
N VAL A 70 -20.68 -18.43 -5.70
CA VAL A 70 -21.45 -17.18 -5.63
C VAL A 70 -22.60 -17.14 -6.64
N GLN A 71 -22.46 -17.75 -7.83
CA GLN A 71 -23.58 -17.91 -8.75
C GLN A 71 -24.76 -18.67 -8.13
N SER A 72 -24.50 -19.63 -7.23
CA SER A 72 -25.56 -20.34 -6.51
C SER A 72 -26.19 -19.51 -5.39
N ILE A 73 -25.39 -18.66 -4.71
CA ILE A 73 -25.83 -17.81 -3.59
C ILE A 73 -26.63 -16.60 -4.11
N VAL A 74 -26.24 -16.03 -5.25
CA VAL A 74 -26.81 -14.77 -5.74
C VAL A 74 -28.25 -14.89 -6.26
N LYS A 75 -28.82 -16.10 -6.32
CA LYS A 75 -30.09 -16.39 -6.99
C LYS A 75 -31.25 -15.52 -6.50
N ASP A 76 -31.21 -15.06 -5.26
CA ASP A 76 -32.26 -14.25 -4.65
C ASP A 76 -32.09 -12.73 -4.90
N TYR A 77 -31.02 -12.31 -5.58
CA TYR A 77 -30.67 -10.89 -5.77
C TYR A 77 -30.45 -10.51 -7.25
N PRO A 78 -30.98 -9.36 -7.71
CA PRO A 78 -30.74 -8.90 -9.08
C PRO A 78 -29.26 -8.56 -9.32
N ILE A 79 -28.59 -9.35 -10.16
CA ILE A 79 -27.15 -9.18 -10.50
C ILE A 79 -26.82 -7.76 -10.96
N LYS A 80 -27.67 -7.17 -11.81
CA LYS A 80 -27.45 -5.80 -12.32
C LYS A 80 -27.36 -4.78 -11.17
N LYS A 81 -28.22 -4.91 -10.15
CA LYS A 81 -28.24 -4.02 -8.99
C LYS A 81 -27.00 -4.23 -8.11
N LEU A 82 -26.57 -5.48 -7.93
CA LEU A 82 -25.31 -5.78 -7.22
C LEU A 82 -24.09 -5.15 -7.90
N VAL A 83 -24.02 -5.21 -9.24
CA VAL A 83 -22.96 -4.56 -10.02
C VAL A 83 -23.00 -3.03 -9.85
N GLU A 84 -24.19 -2.42 -9.91
CA GLU A 84 -24.34 -0.97 -9.70
C GLU A 84 -23.87 -0.54 -8.31
N ASP A 85 -24.29 -1.26 -7.26
CA ASP A 85 -23.93 -0.95 -5.89
C ASP A 85 -22.46 -1.29 -5.59
N ALA A 86 -21.89 -2.30 -6.24
CA ALA A 86 -20.46 -2.60 -6.17
C ALA A 86 -19.60 -1.46 -6.73
N ASN A 87 -20.03 -0.84 -7.84
CA ASN A 87 -19.36 0.34 -8.39
C ASN A 87 -19.46 1.55 -7.44
N LEU A 88 -20.57 1.71 -6.73
CA LEU A 88 -20.72 2.76 -5.71
C LEU A 88 -19.80 2.50 -4.51
N LEU A 89 -19.74 1.25 -4.04
CA LEU A 89 -18.82 0.81 -2.99
C LEU A 89 -17.36 1.08 -3.38
N GLU A 90 -16.95 0.73 -4.60
CA GLU A 90 -15.57 0.95 -5.05
C GLU A 90 -15.18 2.43 -5.01
N ARG A 91 -16.06 3.33 -5.48
CA ARG A 91 -15.85 4.78 -5.39
C ARG A 91 -15.75 5.26 -3.94
N PHE A 92 -16.61 4.73 -3.07
CA PHE A 92 -16.60 5.04 -1.65
C PHE A 92 -15.28 4.63 -0.98
N LEU A 93 -14.80 3.42 -1.25
CA LEU A 93 -13.54 2.90 -0.72
C LEU A 93 -12.33 3.71 -1.23
N ASN A 94 -12.32 4.09 -2.50
CA ASN A 94 -11.26 4.93 -3.08
C ASN A 94 -11.23 6.35 -2.50
N GLY A 95 -12.35 6.84 -1.96
CA GLY A 95 -12.45 8.13 -1.28
C GLY A 95 -12.29 8.06 0.24
N ARG A 96 -11.95 6.89 0.80
CA ARG A 96 -11.91 6.66 2.25
C ARG A 96 -10.65 7.27 2.89
N TYR A 97 -10.83 7.82 4.08
CA TYR A 97 -9.76 8.29 4.97
C TYR A 97 -9.91 7.57 6.31
N PRO A 98 -8.82 7.31 7.04
CA PRO A 98 -8.94 6.84 8.42
C PRO A 98 -9.62 7.92 9.29
N PRO A 99 -10.13 7.54 10.47
CA PRO A 99 -10.59 8.51 11.47
C PRO A 99 -9.49 9.54 11.74
N GLY A 100 -9.87 10.83 11.83
CA GLY A 100 -8.94 11.88 12.21
C GLY A 100 -8.45 11.68 13.65
N GLU A 101 -7.22 12.11 13.94
CA GLU A 101 -6.65 11.96 15.29
C GLU A 101 -7.25 12.98 16.25
N ASP A 102 -7.41 12.60 17.52
CA ASP A 102 -8.03 13.48 18.53
C ASP A 102 -7.30 14.83 18.65
N GLU A 103 -5.97 14.84 18.57
CA GLU A 103 -5.18 16.08 18.62
C GLU A 103 -5.35 16.94 17.37
N GLU A 104 -5.30 16.36 16.16
CA GLU A 104 -5.58 17.09 14.92
C GLU A 104 -6.99 17.69 14.94
N ILE A 105 -7.97 16.94 15.45
CA ILE A 105 -9.36 17.39 15.58
C ILE A 105 -9.45 18.53 16.61
N LYS A 106 -8.74 18.43 17.75
CA LYS A 106 -8.67 19.50 18.76
C LYS A 106 -8.03 20.77 18.21
N GLU A 107 -6.90 20.65 17.52
CA GLU A 107 -6.22 21.79 16.89
C GLU A 107 -7.11 22.46 15.84
N LYS A 108 -7.72 21.67 14.96
CA LYS A 108 -8.64 22.19 13.94
C LYS A 108 -9.86 22.85 14.57
N LYS A 109 -10.42 22.27 15.63
CA LYS A 109 -11.50 22.86 16.42
C LYS A 109 -11.09 24.18 17.07
N ALA A 110 -9.85 24.29 17.58
CA ALA A 110 -9.33 25.54 18.14
C ALA A 110 -9.20 26.64 17.08
N ILE A 111 -8.65 26.30 15.90
CA ILE A 111 -8.54 27.21 14.75
C ILE A 111 -9.92 27.68 14.28
N ILE A 112 -10.88 26.76 14.11
CA ILE A 112 -12.26 27.09 13.72
C ILE A 112 -12.90 27.98 14.78
N LYS A 113 -12.73 27.66 16.07
CA LYS A 113 -13.27 28.46 17.19
C LYS A 113 -12.74 29.88 17.19
N GLN A 114 -11.45 30.08 16.89
CA GLN A 114 -10.86 31.41 16.76
C GLN A 114 -11.46 32.18 15.58
N LYS A 115 -11.58 31.55 14.41
CA LYS A 115 -12.18 32.15 13.20
C LYS A 115 -13.66 32.52 13.38
N VAL A 116 -14.44 31.66 14.04
CA VAL A 116 -15.84 31.94 14.35
C VAL A 116 -15.94 33.10 15.34
N LYS A 117 -15.15 33.10 16.42
CA LYS A 117 -15.12 34.21 17.38
C LYS A 117 -14.80 35.56 16.74
N SER A 118 -13.80 35.62 15.86
CA SER A 118 -13.42 36.86 15.18
C SER A 118 -14.52 37.42 14.27
N LYS A 119 -15.42 36.58 13.75
CA LYS A 119 -16.55 37.02 12.91
C LYS A 119 -17.62 37.77 13.71
N TYR A 120 -17.78 37.46 14.99
CA TYR A 120 -18.82 38.05 15.83
C TYR A 120 -18.43 39.37 16.50
N ASN A 121 -17.14 39.75 16.49
CA ASN A 121 -16.62 40.99 17.06
C ASN A 121 -17.24 41.35 18.44
N LEU A 122 -17.31 40.36 19.34
CA LEU A 122 -18.07 40.46 20.59
C LEU A 122 -17.37 41.38 21.60
N ASP A 123 -18.03 42.46 22.01
CA ASP A 123 -17.65 43.27 23.17
C ASP A 123 -18.15 42.58 24.45
N THR A 124 -17.31 41.70 25.00
CA THR A 124 -17.66 40.89 26.17
C THR A 124 -17.76 41.68 27.48
N ALA A 125 -17.33 42.95 27.50
CA ALA A 125 -17.29 43.77 28.71
C ALA A 125 -18.69 44.29 29.11
N ASN A 126 -19.58 44.48 28.14
CA ASN A 126 -20.92 45.05 28.33
C ASN A 126 -22.07 44.03 28.27
N MET A 127 -21.75 42.73 28.25
CA MET A 127 -22.75 41.67 28.12
C MET A 127 -23.22 41.13 29.47
N THR A 128 -24.52 40.83 29.57
CA THR A 128 -25.06 40.06 30.70
C THR A 128 -24.59 38.60 30.63
N GLU A 129 -24.64 37.87 31.75
CA GLU A 129 -24.27 36.45 31.77
C GLU A 129 -25.14 35.59 30.83
N ASP A 130 -26.44 35.90 30.73
CA ASP A 130 -27.34 35.21 29.79
C ASP A 130 -26.96 35.45 28.32
N GLN A 131 -26.54 36.68 27.99
CA GLN A 131 -26.05 37.01 26.64
C GLN A 131 -24.74 36.27 26.35
N LYS A 132 -23.80 36.24 27.31
CA LYS A 132 -22.54 35.49 27.17
C LYS A 132 -22.79 34.01 26.95
N GLU A 133 -23.73 33.41 27.68
CA GLU A 133 -24.09 32.00 27.53
C GLU A 133 -24.78 31.72 26.20
N HIS A 134 -25.68 32.61 25.74
CA HIS A 134 -26.28 32.51 24.42
C HIS A 134 -25.22 32.51 23.30
N PHE A 135 -24.30 33.48 23.31
CA PHE A 135 -23.23 33.55 22.31
C PHE A 135 -22.27 32.36 22.40
N ARG A 136 -21.98 31.86 23.61
CA ARG A 136 -21.19 30.63 23.80
C ARG A 136 -21.84 29.44 23.09
N LYS A 137 -23.16 29.26 23.25
CA LYS A 137 -23.92 28.20 22.56
C LYS A 137 -23.93 28.40 21.04
N VAL A 138 -24.18 29.62 20.54
CA VAL A 138 -24.16 29.93 19.11
C VAL A 138 -22.80 29.63 18.48
N ILE A 139 -21.71 30.08 19.12
CA ILE A 139 -20.35 29.82 18.66
C ILE A 139 -20.06 28.32 18.69
N ASN A 140 -20.37 27.61 19.78
CA ASN A 140 -20.10 26.18 19.89
C ASN A 140 -20.88 25.37 18.83
N ASN A 141 -22.14 25.72 18.55
CA ASN A 141 -22.93 25.09 17.51
C ASN A 141 -22.33 25.32 16.13
N GLN A 142 -21.96 26.56 15.79
CA GLN A 142 -21.32 26.86 14.52
C GLN A 142 -19.95 26.19 14.37
N VAL A 143 -19.13 26.19 15.42
CA VAL A 143 -17.85 25.48 15.44
C VAL A 143 -18.08 23.99 15.17
N THR A 144 -19.06 23.37 15.81
CA THR A 144 -19.38 21.94 15.61
C THR A 144 -19.83 21.68 14.17
N THR A 145 -20.72 22.52 13.62
CA THR A 145 -21.17 22.40 12.22
C THR A 145 -20.01 22.52 11.23
N ILE A 146 -19.16 23.54 11.37
CA ILE A 146 -18.01 23.75 10.48
C ILE A 146 -16.99 22.61 10.64
N LEU A 147 -16.75 22.16 11.88
CA LEU A 147 -15.84 21.05 12.15
C LEU A 147 -16.32 19.77 11.47
N HIS A 148 -17.61 19.43 11.57
CA HIS A 148 -18.19 18.25 10.90
C HIS A 148 -18.14 18.34 9.37
N GLN A 149 -18.21 19.54 8.80
CA GLN A 149 -18.06 19.75 7.35
C GLN A 149 -16.60 19.63 6.88
N GLN A 150 -15.64 19.88 7.76
CA GLN A 150 -14.21 19.90 7.43
C GLN A 150 -13.46 18.62 7.83
N ILE A 151 -14.09 17.73 8.58
CA ILE A 151 -13.51 16.43 8.97
C ILE A 151 -14.18 15.33 8.15
N TYR A 152 -13.38 14.36 7.73
CA TYR A 152 -13.92 13.15 7.13
C TYR A 152 -14.74 12.36 8.17
N ASN A 153 -16.03 12.22 7.93
CA ASN A 153 -16.92 11.44 8.79
C ASN A 153 -16.70 9.94 8.57
N TRP A 154 -15.67 9.40 9.21
CA TRP A 154 -15.38 7.98 9.14
C TRP A 154 -16.56 7.16 9.66
N LYS A 155 -16.94 6.15 8.89
CA LYS A 155 -17.95 5.16 9.26
C LYS A 155 -17.46 3.78 8.88
N ARG A 156 -17.49 2.87 9.84
CA ARG A 156 -17.28 1.44 9.59
C ARG A 156 -18.24 0.94 8.52
N LEU A 157 -17.78 0.03 7.68
CA LEU A 157 -18.69 -0.73 6.83
C LEU A 157 -19.56 -1.64 7.70
N ASP A 158 -20.86 -1.58 7.48
CA ASP A 158 -21.83 -2.47 8.14
C ASP A 158 -22.25 -3.53 7.13
N PHE A 159 -22.04 -4.79 7.47
CA PHE A 159 -22.21 -5.91 6.56
C PHE A 159 -23.42 -6.74 6.95
N ASN A 160 -24.31 -6.91 5.99
CA ASN A 160 -25.35 -7.93 5.97
C ASN A 160 -25.13 -8.83 4.75
N GLU A 161 -25.93 -9.88 4.61
CA GLU A 161 -25.87 -10.82 3.48
C GLU A 161 -25.81 -10.14 2.11
N TYR A 162 -26.68 -9.16 1.85
CA TYR A 162 -26.68 -8.41 0.60
C TYR A 162 -25.38 -7.62 0.39
N PHE A 163 -24.90 -6.93 1.42
CA PHE A 163 -23.71 -6.10 1.32
C PHE A 163 -22.42 -6.94 1.21
N CYS A 164 -22.41 -8.18 1.71
CA CYS A 164 -21.36 -9.16 1.43
C CYS A 164 -21.29 -9.51 -0.06
N LEU A 165 -22.43 -9.67 -0.74
CA LEU A 165 -22.48 -9.84 -2.20
C LEU A 165 -21.99 -8.59 -2.93
N VAL A 166 -22.44 -7.40 -2.53
CA VAL A 166 -21.94 -6.13 -3.10
C VAL A 166 -20.42 -6.03 -2.97
N TYR A 167 -19.88 -6.38 -1.80
CA TYR A 167 -18.44 -6.43 -1.57
C TYR A 167 -17.75 -7.47 -2.47
N PHE A 168 -18.31 -8.66 -2.62
CA PHE A 168 -17.78 -9.68 -3.52
C PHE A 168 -17.68 -9.17 -4.97
N PHE A 169 -18.77 -8.62 -5.49
CA PHE A 169 -18.84 -8.11 -6.87
C PHE A 169 -17.89 -6.94 -7.13
N GLY A 170 -17.60 -6.12 -6.11
CA GLY A 170 -16.69 -4.98 -6.25
C GLY A 170 -15.23 -5.32 -5.97
N ARG A 171 -14.96 -6.23 -5.03
CA ARG A 171 -13.63 -6.37 -4.41
C ARG A 171 -13.00 -7.75 -4.50
N ALA A 172 -13.73 -8.82 -4.81
CA ALA A 172 -13.15 -10.16 -4.86
C ALA A 172 -12.00 -10.26 -5.88
N ALA A 173 -12.25 -9.87 -7.13
CA ALA A 173 -11.26 -9.94 -8.21
C ALA A 173 -10.02 -9.04 -7.98
N PRO A 174 -10.15 -7.73 -7.68
CA PRO A 174 -8.97 -6.90 -7.41
C PRO A 174 -8.21 -7.35 -6.16
N ASN A 175 -8.89 -7.71 -5.06
CA ASN A 175 -8.21 -8.16 -3.84
C ASN A 175 -7.44 -9.47 -4.10
N TYR A 176 -8.05 -10.43 -4.81
CA TYR A 176 -7.39 -11.68 -5.18
C TYR A 176 -6.12 -11.44 -6.01
N ALA A 177 -6.16 -10.53 -6.98
CA ALA A 177 -5.00 -10.21 -7.81
C ALA A 177 -3.88 -9.52 -7.02
N VAL A 178 -4.22 -8.57 -6.14
CA VAL A 178 -3.23 -7.87 -5.29
C VAL A 178 -2.55 -8.86 -4.34
N ILE A 179 -3.33 -9.65 -3.59
CA ILE A 179 -2.80 -10.61 -2.62
C ILE A 179 -1.94 -11.65 -3.35
N SER A 180 -2.39 -12.16 -4.50
CA SER A 180 -1.61 -13.07 -5.34
C SER A 180 -0.28 -12.47 -5.79
N ARG A 181 -0.26 -11.19 -6.18
CA ARG A 181 0.99 -10.51 -6.59
C ARG A 181 1.97 -10.35 -5.44
N VAL A 182 1.48 -10.05 -4.23
CA VAL A 182 2.32 -9.94 -3.02
C VAL A 182 2.85 -11.30 -2.61
N PHE A 183 2.00 -12.33 -2.56
CA PHE A 183 2.41 -13.68 -2.16
C PHE A 183 3.35 -14.33 -3.18
N ASN A 184 3.16 -14.06 -4.47
CA ASN A 184 4.08 -14.50 -5.52
C ASN A 184 5.49 -13.90 -5.36
N GLU A 185 5.61 -12.69 -4.82
CA GLU A 185 6.94 -12.14 -4.52
C GLU A 185 7.62 -12.90 -3.37
N ILE A 186 6.86 -13.30 -2.35
CA ILE A 186 7.37 -14.14 -1.26
C ILE A 186 7.80 -15.50 -1.81
N SER A 187 6.97 -16.17 -2.59
CA SER A 187 7.28 -17.51 -3.12
C SER A 187 8.48 -17.52 -4.07
N ILE A 188 8.69 -16.46 -4.86
CA ILE A 188 9.87 -16.34 -5.74
C ILE A 188 11.14 -16.06 -4.93
N ARG A 189 11.07 -15.17 -3.93
CA ARG A 189 12.25 -14.73 -3.17
C ARG A 189 12.62 -15.66 -2.02
N HIS A 190 11.68 -16.47 -1.55
CA HIS A 190 11.88 -17.46 -0.49
C HIS A 190 11.19 -18.78 -0.89
N PRO A 191 11.73 -19.51 -1.89
CA PRO A 191 11.09 -20.71 -2.46
C PRO A 191 10.94 -21.86 -1.45
N ASP A 192 11.78 -21.90 -0.42
CA ASP A 192 11.72 -22.92 0.64
C ASP A 192 10.67 -22.62 1.72
N PHE A 193 10.02 -21.45 1.66
CA PHE A 193 8.98 -21.09 2.61
C PHE A 193 7.71 -21.93 2.41
N LYS A 194 7.41 -22.75 3.41
CA LYS A 194 6.28 -23.70 3.44
C LYS A 194 5.43 -23.44 4.70
N PRO A 195 4.58 -22.41 4.70
CA PRO A 195 3.79 -22.06 5.87
C PRO A 195 2.84 -23.21 6.24
N LYS A 196 2.79 -23.55 7.53
CA LYS A 196 1.84 -24.54 8.08
C LYS A 196 0.63 -23.87 8.70
N THR A 197 0.76 -22.63 9.13
CA THR A 197 -0.28 -21.87 9.84
C THR A 197 -0.42 -20.47 9.25
N LEU A 198 -1.66 -20.08 8.92
CA LEU A 198 -1.98 -18.77 8.39
C LEU A 198 -3.03 -18.10 9.27
N PHE A 199 -2.79 -16.87 9.68
CA PHE A 199 -3.75 -16.01 10.35
C PHE A 199 -4.13 -14.82 9.46
N ASP A 200 -5.39 -14.76 9.03
CA ASP A 200 -6.00 -13.69 8.26
C ASP A 200 -6.85 -12.77 9.17
N PHE A 201 -6.38 -11.53 9.40
CA PHE A 201 -7.08 -10.51 10.17
C PHE A 201 -7.88 -9.59 9.24
N GLY A 202 -9.15 -9.36 9.59
CA GLY A 202 -10.11 -8.72 8.69
C GLY A 202 -10.36 -9.59 7.47
N SER A 203 -10.56 -10.90 7.68
CA SER A 203 -10.57 -11.90 6.61
C SER A 203 -11.66 -11.71 5.56
N GLY A 204 -12.72 -10.96 5.88
CA GLY A 204 -13.82 -10.64 4.98
C GLY A 204 -14.40 -11.89 4.32
N ILE A 205 -14.44 -11.87 2.99
CA ILE A 205 -14.94 -12.97 2.15
C ILE A 205 -13.95 -14.14 1.99
N GLY A 206 -12.76 -14.08 2.61
CA GLY A 206 -11.75 -15.15 2.60
C GLY A 206 -10.79 -15.16 1.42
N THR A 207 -10.57 -14.03 0.73
CA THR A 207 -9.69 -13.94 -0.45
C THR A 207 -8.26 -14.40 -0.18
N VAL A 208 -7.71 -14.11 1.01
CA VAL A 208 -6.36 -14.55 1.41
C VAL A 208 -6.26 -16.07 1.41
N SER A 209 -7.29 -16.76 1.92
CA SER A 209 -7.33 -18.23 1.96
C SER A 209 -7.32 -18.83 0.55
N TRP A 210 -8.00 -18.21 -0.43
CA TRP A 210 -8.00 -18.68 -1.82
C TRP A 210 -6.61 -18.58 -2.44
N VAL A 211 -5.93 -17.45 -2.26
CA VAL A 211 -4.57 -17.23 -2.80
C VAL A 211 -3.57 -18.16 -2.11
N ALA A 212 -3.62 -18.25 -0.78
CA ALA A 212 -2.73 -19.10 -0.01
C ALA A 212 -2.89 -20.57 -0.38
N LYS A 213 -4.14 -21.05 -0.60
CA LYS A 213 -4.39 -22.39 -1.11
C LYS A 213 -3.74 -22.60 -2.47
N ASN A 214 -3.86 -21.65 -3.40
CA ASN A 214 -3.27 -21.80 -4.74
C ASN A 214 -1.73 -21.87 -4.74
N LEU A 215 -1.06 -21.27 -3.75
CA LEU A 215 0.41 -21.26 -3.68
C LEU A 215 1.00 -22.32 -2.73
N TRP A 216 0.30 -22.66 -1.64
CA TRP A 216 0.82 -23.46 -0.53
C TRP A 216 -0.15 -24.53 -0.03
N ASN A 217 -1.09 -24.98 -0.89
CA ASN A 217 -2.14 -25.97 -0.57
C ASN A 217 -1.63 -27.14 0.29
N ASP A 218 -0.51 -27.74 -0.10
CA ASP A 218 -0.03 -28.99 0.48
C ASP A 218 0.67 -28.80 1.83
N THR A 219 0.89 -27.55 2.24
CA THR A 219 1.68 -27.21 3.43
C THR A 219 0.85 -26.58 4.53
N ILE A 220 -0.17 -25.77 4.20
CA ILE A 220 -1.00 -25.10 5.19
C ILE A 220 -1.94 -26.11 5.86
N LYS A 221 -1.77 -26.27 7.17
CA LYS A 221 -2.56 -27.15 8.03
C LYS A 221 -3.65 -26.42 8.80
N GLU A 222 -3.58 -25.09 8.88
CA GLU A 222 -4.51 -24.27 9.63
C GLU A 222 -4.68 -22.90 8.98
N PHE A 223 -5.94 -22.53 8.70
CA PHE A 223 -6.38 -21.19 8.37
C PHE A 223 -7.18 -20.64 9.54
N PHE A 224 -6.66 -19.60 10.19
CA PHE A 224 -7.33 -18.89 11.25
C PHE A 224 -7.80 -17.53 10.72
N CYS A 225 -9.09 -17.38 10.51
CA CYS A 225 -9.71 -16.23 9.86
C CYS A 225 -10.50 -15.42 10.90
N VAL A 226 -10.13 -14.16 11.10
CA VAL A 226 -10.82 -13.26 12.02
C VAL A 226 -11.46 -12.12 11.24
N ASP A 227 -12.79 -12.03 11.29
CA ASP A 227 -13.52 -10.85 10.87
C ASP A 227 -14.58 -10.50 11.91
N SER A 228 -14.63 -9.23 12.29
CA SER A 228 -15.63 -8.70 13.21
C SER A 228 -17.09 -8.94 12.79
N SER A 229 -17.37 -8.99 11.49
CA SER A 229 -18.71 -9.22 10.95
C SER A 229 -19.01 -10.73 10.91
N SER A 230 -20.09 -11.13 11.59
CA SER A 230 -20.64 -12.48 11.47
C SER A 230 -21.06 -12.79 10.04
N ASP A 231 -21.65 -11.83 9.33
CA ASP A 231 -22.11 -11.97 7.95
C ASP A 231 -20.96 -12.24 6.99
N MET A 232 -19.83 -11.55 7.14
CA MET A 232 -18.62 -11.83 6.36
C MET A 232 -18.09 -13.25 6.61
N ASN A 233 -17.98 -13.66 7.88
CA ASN A 233 -17.55 -15.02 8.22
C ASN A 233 -18.49 -16.09 7.66
N ASN A 234 -19.80 -15.87 7.77
CA ASN A 234 -20.84 -16.77 7.25
C ASN A 234 -20.76 -16.86 5.73
N PHE A 235 -20.60 -15.72 5.05
CA PHE A 235 -20.49 -15.65 3.60
C PHE A 235 -19.20 -16.31 3.09
N ALA A 236 -18.06 -16.06 3.73
CA ALA A 236 -16.79 -16.73 3.42
C ALA A 236 -16.89 -18.25 3.59
N SER A 237 -17.51 -18.69 4.70
CA SER A 237 -17.81 -20.10 4.96
C SER A 237 -18.72 -20.69 3.88
N LEU A 238 -19.74 -19.96 3.43
CA LEU A 238 -20.67 -20.41 2.40
C LEU A 238 -19.98 -20.54 1.03
N ILE A 239 -19.11 -19.59 0.66
CA ILE A 239 -18.27 -19.70 -0.56
C ILE A 239 -17.39 -20.95 -0.49
N LEU A 240 -16.71 -21.17 0.64
CA LEU A 240 -15.83 -22.31 0.83
C LEU A 240 -16.57 -23.66 0.70
N ARG A 241 -17.87 -23.68 1.03
CA ARG A 241 -18.77 -24.83 0.92
C ARG A 241 -19.50 -24.90 -0.43
N GLU A 242 -19.06 -24.14 -1.42
CA GLU A 242 -19.67 -24.10 -2.75
C GLU A 242 -21.16 -23.69 -2.75
N GLY A 243 -21.55 -22.82 -1.82
CA GLY A 243 -22.93 -22.39 -1.66
C GLY A 243 -23.86 -23.39 -0.95
N LYS A 244 -23.32 -24.51 -0.44
CA LYS A 244 -24.11 -25.56 0.21
C LYS A 244 -24.12 -25.36 1.73
N THR A 245 -25.30 -25.23 2.33
CA THR A 245 -25.47 -25.04 3.78
C THR A 245 -25.18 -26.30 4.59
N ASP A 246 -25.44 -27.47 4.02
CA ASP A 246 -25.40 -28.76 4.74
C ASP A 246 -24.01 -29.40 4.72
N THR A 247 -23.09 -28.86 3.92
CA THR A 247 -21.69 -29.30 3.88
C THR A 247 -20.96 -28.74 5.11
N PRO A 248 -20.18 -29.53 5.85
CA PRO A 248 -19.35 -29.00 6.93
C PRO A 248 -18.19 -28.16 6.39
N VAL A 249 -17.80 -27.13 7.12
CA VAL A 249 -16.57 -26.38 6.84
C VAL A 249 -15.37 -27.33 7.02
N PRO A 250 -14.35 -27.27 6.14
CA PRO A 250 -13.11 -28.02 6.32
C PRO A 250 -12.52 -27.82 7.73
N SER A 251 -12.11 -28.92 8.36
CA SER A 251 -11.67 -28.94 9.76
C SER A 251 -10.41 -28.12 10.05
N ASN A 252 -9.67 -27.73 9.00
CA ASN A 252 -8.50 -26.88 9.09
C ASN A 252 -8.80 -25.37 8.94
N VAL A 253 -10.07 -24.95 8.81
CA VAL A 253 -10.45 -23.54 8.63
C VAL A 253 -11.33 -23.08 9.79
N TYR A 254 -10.91 -21.99 10.44
CA TYR A 254 -11.56 -21.45 11.63
C TYR A 254 -11.96 -20.00 11.40
N TYR A 255 -13.25 -19.71 11.41
CA TYR A 255 -13.79 -18.34 11.39
C TYR A 255 -14.09 -17.86 12.81
N ARG A 256 -13.68 -16.64 13.16
CA ARG A 256 -13.87 -16.02 14.49
C ARG A 256 -14.18 -14.54 14.36
N GLN A 257 -14.90 -13.99 15.34
CA GLN A 257 -15.18 -12.54 15.41
C GLN A 257 -14.15 -11.74 16.20
N PHE A 258 -13.34 -12.42 17.01
CA PHE A 258 -12.41 -11.80 17.93
C PHE A 258 -11.03 -12.43 17.80
N LEU A 259 -10.00 -11.63 18.11
CA LEU A 259 -8.62 -12.10 18.18
C LEU A 259 -8.48 -13.20 19.24
N PRO A 260 -7.59 -14.19 19.03
CA PRO A 260 -7.40 -15.25 20.00
C PRO A 260 -6.63 -14.71 21.21
N SER A 261 -7.14 -14.98 22.42
CA SER A 261 -6.46 -14.64 23.67
C SER A 261 -5.16 -15.43 23.86
N GLN A 262 -5.06 -16.61 23.25
CA GLN A 262 -3.87 -17.45 23.32
C GLN A 262 -2.70 -16.81 22.56
N HIS A 263 -1.52 -16.85 23.17
CA HIS A 263 -0.26 -16.43 22.57
C HIS A 263 0.36 -17.59 21.78
N ARG A 264 -0.22 -17.87 20.60
CA ARG A 264 0.34 -18.80 19.62
C ARG A 264 0.79 -18.03 18.39
N PRO A 265 2.04 -18.18 17.92
CA PRO A 265 2.49 -17.58 16.68
C PRO A 265 2.06 -18.40 15.46
N TYR A 266 1.90 -17.72 14.33
CA TYR A 266 1.52 -18.24 13.02
C TYR A 266 2.64 -17.96 12.03
N ASP A 267 2.93 -18.90 11.13
CA ASP A 267 3.97 -18.75 10.10
C ASP A 267 3.72 -17.51 9.25
N MET A 268 2.45 -17.26 8.88
CA MET A 268 2.05 -16.08 8.14
C MET A 268 0.86 -15.38 8.82
N VAL A 269 0.98 -14.08 9.04
CA VAL A 269 -0.10 -13.19 9.48
C VAL A 269 -0.38 -12.16 8.40
N VAL A 270 -1.65 -11.93 8.08
CA VAL A 270 -2.08 -11.07 6.98
C VAL A 270 -3.15 -10.10 7.48
N SER A 271 -3.04 -8.83 7.09
CA SER A 271 -4.05 -7.79 7.25
C SER A 271 -4.22 -7.11 5.89
N ALA A 272 -5.22 -7.52 5.12
CA ALA A 272 -5.44 -7.04 3.77
C ALA A 272 -6.74 -6.22 3.67
N PHE A 273 -6.59 -4.92 3.45
CA PHE A 273 -7.66 -3.93 3.30
C PHE A 273 -8.52 -3.79 4.57
N SER A 274 -7.89 -3.78 5.73
CA SER A 274 -8.55 -3.90 7.05
C SER A 274 -8.23 -2.75 8.01
N LEU A 275 -7.11 -2.05 7.84
CA LEU A 275 -6.70 -0.97 8.76
C LEU A 275 -7.62 0.24 8.66
N PHE A 276 -8.23 0.49 7.51
CA PHE A 276 -9.28 1.51 7.37
C PHE A 276 -10.51 1.24 8.24
N GLU A 277 -10.76 0.00 8.67
CA GLU A 277 -11.94 -0.36 9.48
C GLU A 277 -11.69 -0.20 10.99
N LEU A 278 -10.48 0.20 11.38
CA LEU A 278 -10.12 0.41 12.78
C LEU A 278 -10.44 1.84 13.23
N PRO A 279 -11.08 2.01 14.42
CA PRO A 279 -11.75 3.25 14.81
C PRO A 279 -10.82 4.37 15.27
N SER A 280 -9.53 4.12 15.47
CA SER A 280 -8.54 5.12 15.88
C SER A 280 -7.11 4.67 15.58
N SER A 281 -6.16 5.60 15.59
CA SER A 281 -4.73 5.27 15.50
C SER A 281 -4.28 4.37 16.65
N HIS A 282 -4.74 4.64 17.87
CA HIS A 282 -4.46 3.78 19.03
C HIS A 282 -4.90 2.32 18.80
N SER A 283 -6.15 2.11 18.35
CA SER A 283 -6.67 0.77 18.05
C SER A 283 -5.90 0.09 16.91
N ARG A 284 -5.48 0.85 15.89
CA ARG A 284 -4.60 0.35 14.82
C ARG A 284 -3.26 -0.13 15.34
N LEU A 285 -2.55 0.68 16.11
CA LEU A 285 -1.23 0.33 16.66
C LEU A 285 -1.31 -0.84 17.63
N GLU A 286 -2.33 -0.89 18.50
CA GLU A 286 -2.58 -2.03 19.39
C GLU A 286 -2.84 -3.32 18.59
N THR A 287 -3.67 -3.23 17.54
CA THR A 287 -3.93 -4.36 16.65
C THR A 287 -2.65 -4.82 15.96
N LEU A 288 -1.87 -3.91 15.40
CA LEU A 288 -0.60 -4.21 14.74
C LEU A 288 0.40 -4.90 15.68
N LEU A 289 0.49 -4.43 16.94
CA LEU A 289 1.32 -5.05 17.95
C LEU A 289 0.86 -6.49 18.23
N ASN A 290 -0.45 -6.70 18.39
CA ASN A 290 -1.03 -8.01 18.59
C ASN A 290 -0.78 -8.95 17.40
N LEU A 291 -0.92 -8.47 16.17
CA LEU A 291 -0.64 -9.23 14.95
C LEU A 291 0.84 -9.62 14.88
N TRP A 292 1.76 -8.67 15.13
CA TRP A 292 3.20 -8.92 15.14
C TRP A 292 3.63 -9.92 16.22
N ASN A 293 3.02 -9.84 17.40
CA ASN A 293 3.25 -10.80 18.49
C ASN A 293 2.78 -12.21 18.13
N LYS A 294 1.80 -12.34 17.23
CA LYS A 294 1.32 -13.62 16.67
C LYS A 294 2.01 -13.99 15.36
N THR A 295 2.99 -13.23 14.89
CA THR A 295 3.80 -13.57 13.72
C THR A 295 5.00 -14.41 14.11
N GLN A 296 5.21 -15.53 13.41
CA GLN A 296 6.44 -16.32 13.44
C GLN A 296 7.39 -15.89 12.34
N GLU A 297 6.94 -15.85 11.07
CA GLU A 297 7.81 -15.56 9.93
C GLU A 297 7.45 -14.24 9.24
N TYR A 298 6.22 -14.09 8.72
CA TYR A 298 5.80 -12.95 7.92
C TYR A 298 4.54 -12.26 8.44
N LEU A 299 4.61 -10.93 8.56
CA LEU A 299 3.45 -10.05 8.69
C LEU A 299 3.24 -9.29 7.39
N ILE A 300 2.08 -9.40 6.79
CA ILE A 300 1.74 -8.81 5.50
C ILE A 300 0.61 -7.80 5.70
N VAL A 301 0.85 -6.55 5.35
CA VAL A 301 -0.15 -5.47 5.42
C VAL A 301 -0.36 -4.93 4.01
N ILE A 302 -1.61 -4.86 3.58
CA ILE A 302 -2.00 -4.37 2.24
C ILE A 302 -3.16 -3.40 2.42
N GLU A 303 -3.10 -2.24 1.76
CA GLU A 303 -4.19 -1.26 1.71
C GLU A 303 -4.38 -0.71 0.30
N GLN A 304 -5.45 0.05 0.09
CA GLN A 304 -5.69 0.77 -1.16
C GLN A 304 -4.48 1.68 -1.48
N GLY A 305 -4.11 1.75 -2.76
CA GLY A 305 -2.96 2.54 -3.19
C GLY A 305 -3.23 4.04 -3.27
N THR A 306 -4.20 4.53 -2.50
CA THR A 306 -4.50 5.95 -2.32
C THR A 306 -3.50 6.59 -1.36
N ALA A 307 -3.43 7.92 -1.32
CA ALA A 307 -2.54 8.59 -0.37
C ALA A 307 -2.85 8.22 1.10
N PRO A 308 -4.11 8.12 1.55
CA PRO A 308 -4.41 7.65 2.91
C PRO A 308 -4.04 6.18 3.14
N GLY A 309 -4.29 5.28 2.19
CA GLY A 309 -3.95 3.87 2.35
C GLY A 309 -2.44 3.63 2.41
N TYR A 310 -1.65 4.37 1.61
CA TYR A 310 -0.20 4.41 1.74
C TYR A 310 0.27 4.88 3.12
N LYS A 311 -0.34 5.94 3.67
CA LYS A 311 -0.01 6.42 5.02
C LYS A 311 -0.25 5.36 6.08
N LEU A 312 -1.34 4.60 6.00
CA LEU A 312 -1.62 3.48 6.91
C LEU A 312 -0.56 2.37 6.81
N VAL A 313 -0.12 2.03 5.59
CA VAL A 313 0.94 1.04 5.37
C VAL A 313 2.28 1.51 5.95
N VAL A 314 2.60 2.80 5.81
CA VAL A 314 3.81 3.39 6.40
C VAL A 314 3.72 3.47 7.93
N GLU A 315 2.57 3.86 8.49
CA GLU A 315 2.30 3.82 9.94
C GLU A 315 2.56 2.42 10.50
N ALA A 316 2.01 1.39 9.85
CA ALA A 316 2.23 0.00 10.22
C ALA A 316 3.71 -0.41 10.11
N ARG A 317 4.36 -0.06 9.00
CA ARG A 317 5.79 -0.35 8.77
C ARG A 317 6.66 0.25 9.87
N ASP A 318 6.53 1.56 10.09
CA ASP A 318 7.44 2.30 10.96
C ASP A 318 7.19 1.95 12.43
N PHE A 319 5.93 1.72 12.81
CA PHE A 319 5.59 1.20 14.14
C PHE A 319 6.28 -0.13 14.41
N ILE A 320 6.13 -1.14 13.54
CA ILE A 320 6.74 -2.46 13.77
C ILE A 320 8.27 -2.39 13.77
N LEU A 321 8.88 -1.60 12.87
CA LEU A 321 10.34 -1.43 12.84
C LEU A 321 10.89 -0.69 14.08
N SER A 322 10.06 0.12 14.74
CA SER A 322 10.42 0.79 15.99
C SER A 322 10.47 -0.17 17.19
N LEU A 323 9.75 -1.29 17.13
CA LEU A 323 9.69 -2.26 18.22
C LEU A 323 11.04 -2.91 18.45
N LYS A 324 11.44 -2.98 19.73
CA LYS A 324 12.64 -3.66 20.20
C LYS A 324 12.27 -4.88 21.03
N ASP A 325 13.09 -5.92 20.97
CA ASP A 325 13.00 -7.04 21.91
C ASP A 325 13.54 -6.65 23.29
N LYS A 326 13.53 -7.62 24.22
CA LYS A 326 13.99 -7.41 25.59
C LYS A 326 15.46 -7.00 25.69
N ASP A 327 16.25 -7.34 24.68
CA ASP A 327 17.68 -7.07 24.61
C ASP A 327 17.98 -5.78 23.81
N GLY A 328 16.95 -5.05 23.40
CA GLY A 328 17.08 -3.80 22.63
C GLY A 328 17.31 -4.00 21.13
N ASN A 329 17.24 -5.23 20.62
CA ASN A 329 17.48 -5.53 19.20
C ASN A 329 16.21 -5.31 18.37
N ALA A 330 16.39 -5.10 17.06
CA ALA A 330 15.27 -5.04 16.13
C ALA A 330 14.55 -6.40 16.07
N THR A 331 13.22 -6.38 16.13
CA THR A 331 12.41 -7.61 16.13
C THR A 331 12.19 -8.21 14.74
N GLY A 332 12.44 -7.42 13.68
CA GLY A 332 12.21 -7.80 12.30
C GLY A 332 12.69 -6.73 11.33
N TYR A 333 12.44 -6.96 10.05
CA TYR A 333 12.88 -6.10 8.95
C TYR A 333 11.88 -6.11 7.79
N VAL A 334 11.98 -5.12 6.89
CA VAL A 334 11.17 -5.08 5.68
C VAL A 334 11.72 -6.07 4.66
N PHE A 335 10.91 -7.07 4.34
CA PHE A 335 11.18 -8.00 3.25
C PHE A 335 10.81 -7.37 1.90
N ALA A 336 9.65 -6.73 1.80
CA ALA A 336 9.16 -6.04 0.61
C ALA A 336 8.16 -4.92 0.99
N PRO A 337 7.88 -3.93 0.13
CA PRO A 337 8.57 -3.60 -1.12
C PRO A 337 9.86 -2.82 -0.93
N CYS A 338 10.06 -2.18 0.23
CA CYS A 338 11.25 -1.38 0.51
C CYS A 338 12.48 -2.29 0.58
N SER A 339 13.58 -1.84 -0.02
CA SER A 339 14.90 -2.48 0.08
C SER A 339 15.68 -2.05 1.32
N HIS A 340 15.04 -1.34 2.26
CA HIS A 340 15.65 -0.75 3.45
C HIS A 340 14.67 -0.71 4.62
N ASP A 341 15.23 -0.56 5.81
CA ASP A 341 14.51 -0.37 7.08
C ASP A 341 14.53 1.10 7.56
N LYS A 342 15.21 1.98 6.82
CA LYS A 342 15.25 3.44 7.05
C LYS A 342 13.89 4.11 6.81
N GLU A 343 13.73 5.38 7.19
CA GLU A 343 12.54 6.18 6.86
C GLU A 343 12.19 6.11 5.37
N CYS A 344 10.89 6.05 5.05
CA CYS A 344 10.45 5.97 3.66
C CYS A 344 10.67 7.31 2.94
N PRO A 345 11.49 7.37 1.87
CA PRO A 345 11.79 8.64 1.19
C PRO A 345 10.55 9.30 0.57
N SER A 346 9.52 8.53 0.24
CA SER A 346 8.23 9.04 -0.25
C SER A 346 7.52 9.97 0.74
N VAL A 347 7.70 9.77 2.06
CA VAL A 347 7.11 10.63 3.09
C VAL A 347 7.66 12.05 2.98
N SER A 348 8.99 12.17 2.89
CA SER A 348 9.68 13.47 2.84
C SER A 348 9.31 14.34 1.63
N ILE A 349 8.89 13.73 0.53
CA ILE A 349 8.49 14.42 -0.71
C ILE A 349 6.97 14.46 -0.92
N ASN A 350 6.20 14.01 0.08
CA ASN A 350 4.74 13.91 0.06
C ASN A 350 4.21 13.15 -1.19
N GLU A 351 4.89 12.08 -1.58
CA GLU A 351 4.46 11.19 -2.65
C GLU A 351 3.91 9.87 -2.11
N THR A 352 3.02 9.23 -2.87
CA THR A 352 2.52 7.88 -2.56
C THR A 352 3.43 6.82 -3.17
N CYS A 353 3.91 5.88 -2.34
CA CYS A 353 4.53 4.65 -2.82
C CYS A 353 3.44 3.57 -2.96
N ASN A 354 3.02 3.31 -4.20
CA ASN A 354 2.03 2.30 -4.55
C ASN A 354 2.52 1.49 -5.76
N PHE A 355 1.77 0.45 -6.09
CA PHE A 355 2.01 -0.45 -7.21
C PHE A 355 0.71 -0.74 -7.93
N VAL A 356 0.81 -1.30 -9.13
CA VAL A 356 -0.34 -1.65 -9.96
C VAL A 356 -0.31 -3.13 -10.29
N VAL A 357 -1.48 -3.77 -10.25
CA VAL A 357 -1.68 -5.13 -10.75
C VAL A 357 -2.84 -5.14 -11.74
N SER A 358 -2.70 -5.91 -12.82
CA SER A 358 -3.79 -6.14 -13.77
C SER A 358 -4.57 -7.39 -13.37
N TYR A 359 -5.89 -7.37 -13.57
CA TYR A 359 -6.78 -8.49 -13.23
C TYR A 359 -7.92 -8.61 -14.23
N PHE A 360 -8.50 -9.81 -14.33
CA PHE A 360 -9.74 -10.01 -15.08
C PHE A 360 -10.94 -9.71 -14.18
N ASP A 361 -11.87 -8.93 -14.70
CA ASP A 361 -13.09 -8.57 -14.00
C ASP A 361 -13.98 -9.79 -13.71
N LEU A 362 -14.91 -9.67 -12.77
CA LEU A 362 -15.83 -10.76 -12.43
C LEU A 362 -16.78 -11.04 -13.60
N GLU A 363 -16.77 -12.27 -14.12
CA GLU A 363 -17.62 -12.74 -15.23
C GLU A 363 -19.07 -13.05 -14.80
N LEU A 364 -19.64 -12.19 -13.98
CA LEU A 364 -21.02 -12.31 -13.50
C LEU A 364 -21.72 -10.97 -13.65
N GLY A 365 -22.48 -10.81 -14.74
CA GLY A 365 -23.21 -9.57 -15.05
C GLY A 365 -22.35 -8.36 -15.43
N GLN A 366 -21.04 -8.54 -15.62
CA GLN A 366 -20.11 -7.51 -16.11
C GLN A 366 -19.49 -7.97 -17.44
N ARG A 367 -19.02 -7.02 -18.27
CA ARG A 367 -18.32 -7.35 -19.53
C ARG A 367 -16.92 -7.85 -19.21
N GLU A 368 -16.50 -8.93 -19.86
CA GLU A 368 -15.12 -9.41 -19.74
C GLU A 368 -14.14 -8.30 -20.13
N GLY A 369 -13.16 -8.05 -19.27
CA GLY A 369 -12.19 -6.99 -19.45
C GLY A 369 -11.03 -7.08 -18.47
N VAL A 370 -9.88 -6.54 -18.89
CA VAL A 370 -8.72 -6.40 -18.01
C VAL A 370 -8.80 -5.05 -17.33
N LYS A 371 -8.94 -5.07 -16.00
CA LYS A 371 -8.87 -3.89 -15.14
C LYS A 371 -7.52 -3.80 -14.44
N LYS A 372 -7.28 -2.69 -13.75
CA LYS A 372 -6.07 -2.45 -12.95
C LYS A 372 -6.46 -2.01 -11.55
N GLU A 373 -5.78 -2.56 -10.55
CA GLU A 373 -5.91 -2.15 -9.16
C GLU A 373 -4.60 -1.49 -8.71
N ILE A 374 -4.70 -0.36 -8.00
CA ILE A 374 -3.55 0.32 -7.39
C ILE A 374 -3.58 0.03 -5.89
N TYR A 375 -2.46 -0.42 -5.35
CA TYR A 375 -2.34 -0.86 -3.94
C TYR A 375 -1.03 -0.42 -3.31
N SER A 376 -1.02 -0.30 -1.99
CA SER A 376 0.18 -0.13 -1.18
C SER A 376 0.31 -1.32 -0.24
N TYR A 377 1.53 -1.75 0.05
CA TYR A 377 1.74 -2.90 0.91
C TYR A 377 3.10 -2.85 1.61
N VAL A 378 3.22 -3.62 2.69
CA VAL A 378 4.49 -3.98 3.31
C VAL A 378 4.46 -5.45 3.73
N VAL A 379 5.55 -6.16 3.47
CA VAL A 379 5.83 -7.49 4.00
C VAL A 379 6.98 -7.32 4.99
N LEU A 380 6.68 -7.53 6.27
CA LEU A 380 7.63 -7.54 7.36
C LEU A 380 8.01 -8.98 7.66
N LYS A 381 9.30 -9.24 7.81
CA LYS A 381 9.83 -10.55 8.18
C LYS A 381 10.42 -10.47 9.58
N LYS A 382 10.06 -11.43 10.43
CA LYS A 382 10.54 -11.51 11.80
C LYS A 382 11.97 -12.05 11.85
N GLY A 383 12.73 -11.63 12.85
CA GLY A 383 14.12 -12.03 13.04
C GLY A 383 15.12 -11.13 12.30
N VAL A 384 16.32 -11.65 12.06
CA VAL A 384 17.46 -10.89 11.53
C VAL A 384 17.53 -11.00 10.01
N ARG A 385 17.86 -9.88 9.34
CA ARG A 385 18.07 -9.85 7.89
C ARG A 385 19.27 -10.74 7.53
N SER A 386 19.04 -11.69 6.62
CA SER A 386 20.10 -12.55 6.09
C SER A 386 21.18 -11.74 5.37
N SER A 387 22.45 -12.14 5.50
CA SER A 387 23.57 -11.57 4.75
C SER A 387 23.48 -11.79 3.24
N TYR A 388 22.66 -12.76 2.81
CA TYR A 388 22.39 -13.06 1.41
C TYR A 388 21.27 -12.18 0.80
N ASP A 389 20.63 -11.31 1.59
CA ASP A 389 19.69 -10.34 1.06
C ASP A 389 20.46 -9.17 0.43
N TYR A 390 20.60 -9.21 -0.90
CA TYR A 390 21.33 -8.18 -1.65
C TYR A 390 20.68 -6.78 -1.60
N GLN A 391 19.44 -6.67 -1.10
CA GLN A 391 18.72 -5.39 -0.98
C GLN A 391 18.72 -4.56 -2.27
N TRP A 392 18.54 -5.25 -3.40
CA TRP A 392 18.48 -4.63 -4.71
C TRP A 392 17.46 -3.49 -4.75
N PRO A 393 17.73 -2.41 -5.49
CA PRO A 393 16.80 -1.29 -5.58
C PRO A 393 15.46 -1.70 -6.19
N ARG A 394 14.38 -1.24 -5.56
CA ARG A 394 13.00 -1.46 -6.00
C ARG A 394 12.61 -0.40 -7.01
N ILE A 395 12.09 -0.78 -8.17
CA ILE A 395 11.47 0.16 -9.11
C ILE A 395 10.11 0.62 -8.56
N VAL A 396 9.98 1.91 -8.26
CA VAL A 396 8.82 2.51 -7.57
C VAL A 396 7.91 3.36 -8.48
N LYS A 397 8.20 3.42 -9.78
CA LYS A 397 7.34 4.03 -10.82
C LYS A 397 7.42 3.21 -12.12
N PRO A 398 6.47 3.36 -13.07
CA PRO A 398 6.57 2.74 -14.39
C PRO A 398 7.90 3.02 -15.09
N VAL A 399 8.55 1.96 -15.60
CA VAL A 399 9.80 2.09 -16.38
C VAL A 399 9.52 2.80 -17.70
N LEU A 400 10.21 3.91 -17.95
CA LEU A 400 10.05 4.65 -19.20
C LEU A 400 10.97 4.05 -20.28
N LYS A 401 10.39 3.25 -21.17
CA LYS A 401 11.10 2.56 -22.26
C LYS A 401 11.17 3.48 -23.49
N LYS A 402 12.33 4.09 -23.77
CA LYS A 402 12.58 4.93 -24.97
C LYS A 402 13.47 4.20 -25.99
N SER A 403 13.71 4.75 -27.18
CA SER A 403 14.42 4.02 -28.25
C SER A 403 15.80 3.47 -27.83
N LYS A 404 16.62 4.29 -27.16
CA LYS A 404 18.01 3.94 -26.79
C LYS A 404 18.30 3.96 -25.28
N HIS A 405 17.27 4.16 -24.46
CA HIS A 405 17.43 4.22 -23.01
C HIS A 405 16.17 3.73 -22.27
N ALA A 406 16.37 3.34 -21.02
CA ALA A 406 15.31 3.01 -20.08
C ALA A 406 15.52 3.82 -18.80
N ILE A 407 14.48 4.53 -18.34
CA ILE A 407 14.55 5.34 -17.11
C ILE A 407 13.88 4.56 -15.99
N CYS A 408 14.65 4.26 -14.95
CA CYS A 408 14.16 3.58 -13.75
C CYS A 408 14.25 4.53 -12.56
N ARG A 409 13.11 4.75 -11.89
CA ARG A 409 13.02 5.46 -10.61
C ARG A 409 12.89 4.43 -9.52
N MET A 410 13.85 4.42 -8.61
CA MET A 410 14.03 3.33 -7.67
C MET A 410 14.19 3.81 -6.24
N CYS A 411 13.72 3.00 -5.30
CA CYS A 411 14.06 3.12 -3.90
C CYS A 411 15.23 2.19 -3.57
N THR A 412 16.29 2.72 -2.95
CA THR A 412 17.55 2.00 -2.70
C THR A 412 17.67 1.57 -1.24
N LYS A 413 18.60 0.64 -0.95
CA LYS A 413 18.95 0.22 0.42
C LYS A 413 19.40 1.38 1.35
N GLU A 414 19.74 2.52 0.76
CA GLU A 414 20.09 3.74 1.48
C GLU A 414 18.89 4.58 1.93
N GLY A 415 17.65 4.15 1.65
CA GLY A 415 16.45 4.93 1.96
C GLY A 415 16.32 6.18 1.10
N LYS A 416 16.80 6.12 -0.15
CA LYS A 416 16.78 7.25 -1.10
C LYS A 416 16.09 6.87 -2.39
N HIS A 417 15.36 7.83 -2.97
CA HIS A 417 14.93 7.73 -4.35
C HIS A 417 16.07 8.09 -5.30
N GLN A 418 16.32 7.21 -6.27
CA GLN A 418 17.33 7.40 -7.32
C GLN A 418 16.71 7.19 -8.69
N GLU A 419 17.00 8.10 -9.62
CA GLU A 419 16.64 7.94 -11.03
C GLU A 419 17.91 7.63 -11.85
N ILE A 420 17.90 6.48 -12.53
CA ILE A 420 19.01 6.07 -13.40
C ILE A 420 18.49 5.88 -14.82
N ILE A 421 19.19 6.50 -15.78
CA ILE A 421 18.94 6.37 -17.21
C ILE A 421 19.90 5.31 -17.77
N PHE A 422 19.41 4.09 -17.91
CA PHE A 422 20.19 2.98 -18.45
C PHE A 422 20.31 3.10 -19.97
N THR A 423 21.55 3.02 -20.45
CA THR A 423 21.90 2.96 -21.87
C THR A 423 22.92 1.85 -22.09
N ALA A 424 22.89 1.24 -23.28
CA ALA A 424 23.86 0.21 -23.64
C ALA A 424 25.31 0.74 -23.68
N SER A 425 25.50 2.03 -24.00
CA SER A 425 26.83 2.65 -24.09
C SER A 425 27.44 2.98 -22.72
N LYS A 426 26.63 3.48 -21.78
CA LYS A 426 27.13 3.91 -20.45
C LYS A 426 27.19 2.75 -19.45
N HIS A 427 26.25 1.80 -19.54
CA HIS A 427 26.10 0.74 -18.53
C HIS A 427 26.28 -0.67 -19.11
N GLY A 428 26.64 -0.80 -20.39
CA GLY A 428 26.71 -2.09 -21.06
C GLY A 428 25.36 -2.64 -21.52
N LYS A 429 25.40 -3.62 -22.43
CA LYS A 429 24.20 -4.21 -23.05
C LYS A 429 23.33 -4.98 -22.05
N ILE A 430 23.94 -5.74 -21.13
CA ILE A 430 23.19 -6.58 -20.18
C ILE A 430 22.41 -5.74 -19.17
N PRO A 431 23.01 -4.78 -18.44
CA PRO A 431 22.28 -3.99 -17.43
C PRO A 431 21.17 -3.15 -18.08
N TYR A 432 21.43 -2.60 -19.27
CA TYR A 432 20.42 -1.93 -20.08
C TYR A 432 19.23 -2.85 -20.42
N LYS A 433 19.49 -4.09 -20.88
CA LYS A 433 18.43 -5.05 -21.20
C LYS A 433 17.65 -5.49 -19.97
N CYS A 434 18.31 -5.69 -18.82
CA CYS A 434 17.64 -6.00 -17.55
C CYS A 434 16.68 -4.88 -17.15
N ALA A 435 17.18 -3.64 -17.07
CA ALA A 435 16.39 -2.45 -16.73
C ALA A 435 15.21 -2.23 -17.70
N ARG A 436 15.45 -2.34 -19.02
CA ARG A 436 14.40 -2.19 -20.03
C ARG A 436 13.32 -3.25 -19.93
N SER A 437 13.68 -4.47 -19.51
CA SER A 437 12.75 -5.58 -19.40
C SER A 437 11.96 -5.59 -18.10
N SER A 438 12.44 -4.91 -17.05
CA SER A 438 11.77 -4.78 -15.76
C SER A 438 10.51 -3.92 -15.83
N ASP A 439 9.62 -4.13 -14.87
CA ASP A 439 8.35 -3.43 -14.73
C ASP A 439 8.22 -2.75 -13.34
N TRP A 440 7.14 -2.00 -13.12
CA TRP A 440 6.91 -1.31 -11.84
C TRP A 440 6.73 -2.34 -10.72
N GLY A 441 7.53 -2.22 -9.66
CA GLY A 441 7.56 -3.21 -8.58
C GLY A 441 8.48 -4.40 -8.83
N ASP A 442 9.40 -4.33 -9.80
CA ASP A 442 10.52 -5.26 -9.94
C ASP A 442 11.78 -4.76 -9.18
N LEU A 443 12.68 -5.68 -8.82
CA LEU A 443 13.97 -5.41 -8.19
C LEU A 443 14.94 -5.36 -9.35
N LEU A 444 15.75 -4.30 -9.41
CA LEU A 444 16.80 -4.25 -10.41
C LEU A 444 18.08 -4.81 -9.79
N PRO A 445 18.67 -5.91 -10.31
CA PRO A 445 19.80 -6.58 -9.68
C PRO A 445 21.10 -5.81 -9.88
N ILE A 446 21.18 -4.65 -9.24
CA ILE A 446 22.29 -3.72 -9.35
C ILE A 446 22.73 -3.24 -7.98
N ASN A 447 24.01 -2.90 -7.88
CA ASN A 447 24.59 -2.14 -6.80
C ASN A 447 24.76 -0.68 -7.25
N ILE A 448 24.30 0.26 -6.43
CA ILE A 448 24.42 1.69 -6.68
C ILE A 448 25.45 2.26 -5.71
N THR A 449 26.55 2.80 -6.24
CA THR A 449 27.60 3.46 -5.47
C THR A 449 27.70 4.94 -5.85
N ASN A 450 27.97 5.79 -4.86
CA ASN A 450 28.33 7.19 -5.08
C ASN A 450 29.85 7.28 -5.21
N VAL A 451 30.36 8.05 -6.17
CA VAL A 451 31.80 8.18 -6.41
C VAL A 451 32.49 9.19 -5.47
N ASP A 452 31.77 9.81 -4.54
CA ASP A 452 32.35 10.83 -3.66
C ASP A 452 32.82 10.23 -2.32
N SER A 453 33.96 9.52 -2.31
CA SER A 453 34.81 9.33 -1.11
C SER A 453 36.14 8.57 -1.33
N THR A 454 36.87 8.73 -2.44
CA THR A 454 38.30 8.37 -2.50
C THR A 454 38.98 9.13 -3.64
N ASP A 455 39.62 10.25 -3.31
CA ASP A 455 40.82 10.81 -3.95
C ASP A 455 41.31 11.93 -3.03
N GLY A 456 41.86 11.53 -1.89
CA GLY A 456 42.27 12.41 -0.81
C GLY A 456 43.12 11.66 0.23
N ALA A 457 44.04 10.83 -0.24
CA ALA A 457 45.15 10.31 0.54
C ALA A 457 46.32 10.13 -0.44
N THR A 458 47.07 11.21 -0.64
CA THR A 458 48.48 11.15 -1.03
C THR A 458 49.31 10.64 0.14
#